data_AF-M4CHM9-F1
#
_entry.id   AF-M4CHM9-F1
#
_cell.length_a   1.000
_cell.length_b   1.000
_cell.length_c   1.000
_cell.angle_alpha   90.00
_cell.angle_beta   90.00
_cell.angle_gamma   90.00
#
_symmetry.space_group_name_H-M   'P 1'
#
loop_
_entity.id
_entity.type
_entity.pdbx_description
1 polymer ?
#
loop_
_entity_poly.entity_id
_entity_poly.type
_entity_poly.pdbx_seq_one_letter_code
_entity_poly.pdbx_strand_id
1 'polypeptide(L)'
;MEKIAQPQSSFMKLCRKLSPKRKDSAAESQHIKNGDHDKNRHIEAVFAYMDANKDGRISPDELQKSFMTLGEQLSDEEAEAAVRLSDTDGDGMLDFEEFAQLIKGDDKCSEEEKKMELKEAFKMYIAEGEECITPRSLKMMLKKLGESRTTDDCRVMIRAFDLNDDGVLSFDEFALMMR
;
A
#
# COMPACT_ATOMS: atom_id res chain seq x y z
N MET A 1 10.07 -25.22 10.74
CA MET A 1 9.30 -23.99 11.06
C MET A 1 8.45 -23.70 9.84
N GLU A 2 7.28 -24.33 9.81
CA GLU A 2 6.31 -24.21 8.72
C GLU A 2 5.72 -22.82 8.79
N LYS A 3 5.96 -22.00 7.77
CA LYS A 3 5.39 -20.65 7.71
C LYS A 3 3.90 -20.83 7.41
N ILE A 4 3.08 -20.77 8.45
CA ILE A 4 1.62 -20.66 8.31
C ILE A 4 1.37 -19.32 7.62
N ALA A 5 1.29 -19.33 6.29
CA ALA A 5 0.86 -18.16 5.55
C ALA A 5 -0.59 -17.91 5.95
N GLN A 6 -0.88 -16.76 6.56
CA GLN A 6 -2.26 -16.44 6.88
C GLN A 6 -3.06 -16.35 5.58
N PRO A 7 -4.24 -16.99 5.49
CA PRO A 7 -5.04 -17.08 4.26
C PRO A 7 -5.31 -15.72 3.63
N GLN A 8 -5.60 -14.71 4.45
CA GLN A 8 -5.79 -13.33 3.99
C GLN A 8 -4.53 -12.69 3.41
N SER A 9 -3.33 -13.01 3.89
CA SER A 9 -2.09 -12.47 3.32
C SER A 9 -1.86 -12.95 1.89
N SER A 10 -2.19 -14.21 1.60
CA SER A 10 -2.08 -14.78 0.25
C SER A 10 -3.17 -14.22 -0.67
N PHE A 11 -4.40 -14.14 -0.17
CA PHE A 11 -5.54 -13.52 -0.86
C PHE A 11 -5.26 -12.07 -1.25
N MET A 12 -4.72 -11.27 -0.33
CA MET A 12 -4.44 -9.85 -0.57
C MET A 12 -3.26 -9.65 -1.51
N LYS A 13 -2.24 -10.53 -1.46
CA LYS A 13 -1.19 -10.57 -2.49
C LYS A 13 -1.75 -10.90 -3.87
N LEU A 14 -2.71 -11.82 -3.95
CA LEU A 14 -3.37 -12.19 -5.19
C LEU A 14 -4.17 -11.03 -5.77
N CYS A 15 -5.01 -10.38 -4.97
CA CYS A 15 -5.76 -9.19 -5.38
C CYS A 15 -4.83 -8.07 -5.85
N ARG A 16 -3.70 -7.87 -5.17
CA ARG A 16 -2.65 -6.92 -5.57
C ARG A 16 -1.93 -7.33 -6.87
N LYS A 17 -1.77 -8.62 -7.13
CA LYS A 17 -1.11 -9.18 -8.32
C LYS A 17 -2.02 -9.20 -9.55
N LEU A 18 -3.32 -9.40 -9.33
CA LEU A 18 -4.38 -9.27 -10.33
C LEU A 18 -4.69 -7.80 -10.64
N SER A 19 -4.33 -6.89 -9.73
CA SER A 19 -4.41 -5.46 -9.99
C SER A 19 -3.61 -5.11 -11.26
N PRO A 20 -4.23 -4.51 -12.28
CA PRO A 20 -3.56 -4.21 -13.54
C PRO A 20 -2.50 -3.13 -13.30
N LYS A 21 -1.24 -3.56 -13.10
CA LYS A 21 -0.07 -2.70 -13.30
C LYS A 21 -0.13 -2.27 -14.76
N ARG A 22 -0.47 -0.99 -14.98
CA ARG A 22 -0.47 -0.34 -16.30
C ARG A 22 0.79 -0.78 -17.04
N LYS A 23 0.62 -1.63 -18.06
CA LYS A 23 1.63 -1.78 -19.10
C LYS A 23 1.48 -0.55 -19.98
N ASP A 24 2.57 0.17 -20.14
CA ASP A 24 2.67 1.42 -20.88
C ASP A 24 1.91 1.38 -22.20
N SER A 25 1.03 2.36 -22.41
CA SER A 25 0.88 2.97 -23.72
C SER A 25 0.43 4.41 -23.54
N ALA A 26 1.22 5.31 -24.12
CA ALA A 26 1.01 6.73 -24.13
C ALA A 26 -0.36 7.09 -24.71
N ALA A 27 -1.16 7.85 -23.96
CA ALA A 27 -1.67 9.14 -24.39
C ALA A 27 -2.69 9.67 -23.38
N GLU A 28 -2.58 10.98 -23.19
CA GLU A 28 -3.60 11.92 -22.76
C GLU A 28 -3.78 12.17 -21.25
N SER A 29 -3.39 13.41 -20.94
CA SER A 29 -3.44 14.10 -19.67
C SER A 29 -4.88 14.42 -19.30
N GLN A 30 -5.37 13.86 -18.20
CA GLN A 30 -6.43 14.48 -17.40
C GLN A 30 -6.12 14.29 -15.92
N HIS A 31 -5.55 15.36 -15.35
CA HIS A 31 -5.45 15.63 -13.93
C HIS A 31 -6.87 15.89 -13.38
N ILE A 32 -7.54 14.86 -12.85
CA ILE A 32 -8.75 14.99 -12.03
C ILE A 32 -8.65 14.04 -10.83
N LYS A 33 -9.02 14.58 -9.67
CA LYS A 33 -8.95 14.04 -8.30
C LYS A 33 -9.64 12.66 -8.16
N ASN A 34 -8.96 11.57 -8.51
CA ASN A 34 -9.55 10.22 -8.47
C ASN A 34 -8.72 9.27 -7.60
N GLY A 35 -8.62 9.55 -6.30
CA GLY A 35 -8.05 8.58 -5.35
C GLY A 35 -8.98 7.38 -5.07
N ASP A 36 -10.29 7.60 -5.17
CA ASP A 36 -11.34 6.63 -4.81
C ASP A 36 -11.90 5.86 -6.03
N HIS A 37 -12.02 6.56 -7.18
CA HIS A 37 -12.63 5.99 -8.39
C HIS A 37 -11.79 4.92 -9.07
N ASP A 38 -10.45 5.06 -9.07
CA ASP A 38 -9.57 4.05 -9.64
C ASP A 38 -9.59 2.76 -8.78
N LYS A 39 -9.64 2.89 -7.45
CA LYS A 39 -9.68 1.73 -6.54
C LYS A 39 -10.95 0.90 -6.73
N ASN A 40 -12.13 1.54 -6.79
CA ASN A 40 -13.39 0.83 -7.07
C ASN A 40 -13.36 0.09 -8.42
N ARG A 41 -12.76 0.71 -9.43
CA ARG A 41 -12.66 0.13 -10.78
C ARG A 41 -11.69 -1.05 -10.81
N HIS A 42 -10.63 -1.02 -10.00
CA HIS A 42 -9.74 -2.15 -9.80
C HIS A 42 -10.43 -3.29 -9.04
N ILE A 43 -11.20 -2.98 -8.00
CA ILE A 43 -11.95 -3.96 -7.21
C ILE A 43 -12.95 -4.70 -8.09
N GLU A 44 -13.74 -3.98 -8.89
CA GLU A 44 -14.72 -4.57 -9.81
C GLU A 44 -14.05 -5.50 -10.85
N ALA A 45 -12.89 -5.12 -11.37
CA ALA A 45 -12.15 -5.94 -12.33
C ALA A 45 -11.60 -7.24 -11.71
N VAL A 46 -11.11 -7.20 -10.47
CA VAL A 46 -10.64 -8.40 -9.77
C VAL A 46 -11.83 -9.27 -9.36
N PHE A 47 -12.91 -8.64 -8.87
CA PHE A 47 -14.14 -9.33 -8.51
C PHE A 47 -14.71 -10.11 -9.69
N ALA A 48 -14.87 -9.47 -10.85
CA ALA A 48 -15.36 -10.10 -12.08
C ALA A 48 -14.41 -11.17 -12.66
N TYR A 49 -13.13 -11.16 -12.27
CA TYR A 49 -12.18 -12.22 -12.65
C TYR A 49 -12.33 -13.46 -11.75
N MET A 50 -12.67 -13.26 -10.47
CA MET A 50 -12.85 -14.33 -9.49
C MET A 50 -14.26 -14.93 -9.55
N ASP A 51 -15.28 -14.09 -9.73
CA ASP A 51 -16.69 -14.45 -9.91
C ASP A 51 -16.90 -15.06 -11.31
N ALA A 52 -16.60 -16.35 -11.42
CA ALA A 52 -16.66 -17.10 -12.67
C ALA A 52 -18.11 -17.35 -13.11
N ASN A 53 -19.02 -17.52 -12.15
CA ASN A 53 -20.43 -17.77 -12.40
C ASN A 53 -21.25 -16.47 -12.59
N LYS A 54 -20.67 -15.30 -12.27
CA LYS A 54 -21.28 -13.96 -12.33
C LYS A 54 -22.52 -13.82 -11.44
N ASP A 55 -22.54 -14.51 -10.31
CA ASP A 55 -23.64 -14.44 -9.36
C ASP A 55 -23.54 -13.23 -8.42
N GLY A 56 -22.45 -12.45 -8.53
CA GLY A 56 -22.22 -11.27 -7.72
C GLY A 56 -21.64 -11.60 -6.34
N ARG A 57 -21.16 -12.83 -6.15
CA ARG A 57 -20.52 -13.36 -4.94
C ARG A 57 -19.31 -14.22 -5.33
N ILE A 58 -18.34 -14.35 -4.42
CA ILE A 58 -17.17 -15.22 -4.62
C ILE A 58 -17.26 -16.35 -3.63
N SER A 59 -17.48 -17.56 -4.14
CA SER A 59 -17.46 -18.78 -3.33
C SER A 59 -16.02 -19.22 -3.02
N PRO A 60 -15.77 -19.97 -1.92
CA PRO A 60 -14.45 -20.56 -1.63
C PRO A 60 -13.89 -21.39 -2.80
N ASP A 61 -14.78 -22.10 -3.50
CA ASP A 61 -14.49 -22.89 -4.71
C ASP A 61 -13.96 -22.03 -5.87
N GLU A 62 -14.56 -20.87 -6.08
CA GLU A 62 -14.19 -19.93 -7.15
C GLU A 62 -12.90 -19.21 -6.82
N LEU A 63 -12.72 -18.89 -5.53
CA LEU A 63 -11.47 -18.39 -5.01
C LEU A 63 -10.33 -19.37 -5.27
N GLN A 64 -10.51 -20.64 -4.88
CA GLN A 64 -9.52 -21.69 -5.09
C GLN A 64 -9.17 -21.87 -6.58
N LYS A 65 -10.18 -21.89 -7.46
CA LYS A 65 -9.97 -21.97 -8.92
C LYS A 65 -9.19 -20.77 -9.45
N SER A 66 -9.45 -19.57 -8.93
CA SER A 66 -8.72 -18.35 -9.27
C SER A 66 -7.24 -18.47 -8.88
N PHE A 67 -6.94 -19.03 -7.71
CA PHE A 67 -5.57 -19.29 -7.27
C PHE A 67 -4.86 -20.34 -8.12
N MET A 68 -5.54 -21.44 -8.44
CA MET A 68 -5.01 -22.48 -9.34
C MET A 68 -4.66 -21.89 -10.71
N THR A 69 -5.47 -20.97 -11.22
CA THR A 69 -5.22 -20.27 -12.48
C THR A 69 -3.97 -19.39 -12.43
N LEU A 70 -3.61 -18.88 -11.25
CA LEU A 70 -2.41 -18.05 -11.04
C LEU A 70 -1.15 -18.86 -10.69
N GLY A 71 -1.26 -20.19 -10.67
CA GLY A 71 -0.16 -21.11 -10.38
C GLY A 71 0.13 -21.28 -8.89
N GLU A 72 -0.78 -20.85 -8.02
CA GLU A 72 -0.75 -21.13 -6.58
C GLU A 72 -1.81 -22.17 -6.22
N GLN A 73 -1.49 -23.08 -5.30
CA GLN A 73 -2.44 -24.07 -4.79
C GLN A 73 -2.94 -23.58 -3.43
N LEU A 74 -4.26 -23.41 -3.30
CA LEU A 74 -4.91 -23.29 -2.00
C LEU A 74 -5.68 -24.56 -1.71
N SER A 75 -5.58 -25.04 -0.48
CA SER A 75 -6.45 -26.10 0.03
C SER A 75 -7.86 -25.56 0.29
N ASP A 76 -8.85 -26.45 0.32
CA ASP A 76 -10.24 -26.09 0.59
C ASP A 76 -10.38 -25.37 1.95
N GLU A 77 -9.66 -25.85 2.97
CA GLU A 77 -9.67 -25.24 4.29
C GLU A 77 -9.07 -23.82 4.31
N GLU A 78 -8.10 -23.54 3.44
CA GLU A 78 -7.48 -22.22 3.32
C GLU A 78 -8.40 -21.25 2.59
N ALA A 79 -9.08 -21.70 1.53
CA ALA A 79 -10.04 -20.90 0.79
C ALA A 79 -11.26 -20.56 1.68
N GLU A 80 -11.77 -21.53 2.41
CA GLU A 80 -12.87 -21.35 3.36
C GLU A 80 -12.47 -20.43 4.51
N ALA A 81 -11.25 -20.55 5.04
CA ALA A 81 -10.74 -19.65 6.06
C ALA A 81 -10.54 -18.21 5.55
N ALA A 82 -10.15 -18.02 4.27
CA ALA A 82 -10.02 -16.69 3.67
C ALA A 82 -11.37 -16.00 3.48
N VAL A 83 -12.37 -16.75 3.01
CA VAL A 83 -13.75 -16.26 2.88
C VAL A 83 -14.32 -15.92 4.24
N ARG A 84 -14.32 -16.88 5.19
CA ARG A 84 -14.86 -16.67 6.55
C ARG A 84 -14.25 -15.52 7.35
N LEU A 85 -13.01 -15.10 7.04
CA LEU A 85 -12.35 -14.00 7.75
C LEU A 85 -12.78 -12.63 7.20
N SER A 86 -13.41 -12.60 6.04
CA SER A 86 -13.84 -11.38 5.34
C SER A 86 -15.37 -11.30 5.22
N ASP A 87 -16.01 -12.46 5.17
CA ASP A 87 -17.44 -12.69 5.29
C ASP A 87 -17.93 -12.20 6.66
N THR A 88 -18.66 -11.09 6.63
CA THR A 88 -19.18 -10.40 7.81
C THR A 88 -20.65 -10.75 8.03
N ASP A 89 -21.38 -11.11 6.98
CA ASP A 89 -22.78 -11.52 7.07
C ASP A 89 -22.96 -13.01 7.45
N GLY A 90 -21.89 -13.80 7.34
CA GLY A 90 -21.79 -15.20 7.69
C GLY A 90 -22.43 -16.13 6.67
N ASP A 91 -22.62 -15.70 5.42
CA ASP A 91 -23.25 -16.50 4.37
C ASP A 91 -22.31 -17.50 3.68
N GLY A 92 -21.01 -17.46 4.02
CA GLY A 92 -19.97 -18.34 3.50
C GLY A 92 -19.52 -17.97 2.09
N MET A 93 -19.89 -16.80 1.59
CA MET A 93 -19.49 -16.22 0.31
C MET A 93 -18.92 -14.82 0.55
N LEU A 94 -18.23 -14.25 -0.44
CA LEU A 94 -17.85 -12.84 -0.39
C LEU A 94 -18.66 -12.07 -1.41
N ASP A 95 -19.57 -11.22 -0.95
CA ASP A 95 -20.26 -10.31 -1.84
C ASP A 95 -19.35 -9.15 -2.30
N PHE A 96 -19.82 -8.36 -3.27
CA PHE A 96 -19.06 -7.23 -3.77
C PHE A 96 -18.74 -6.18 -2.69
N GLU A 97 -19.65 -5.95 -1.74
CA GLU A 97 -19.45 -4.99 -0.66
C GLU A 97 -18.42 -5.48 0.34
N GLU A 98 -18.45 -6.75 0.71
CA GLU A 98 -17.47 -7.40 1.59
C GLU A 98 -16.10 -7.51 0.93
N PHE A 99 -16.04 -7.90 -0.34
CA PHE A 99 -14.81 -7.92 -1.12
C PHE A 99 -14.24 -6.50 -1.31
N ALA A 100 -15.10 -5.53 -1.59
CA ALA A 100 -14.69 -4.13 -1.68
C ALA A 100 -14.23 -3.61 -0.33
N GLN A 101 -14.90 -3.96 0.77
CA GLN A 101 -14.47 -3.61 2.14
C GLN A 101 -13.19 -4.33 2.53
N LEU A 102 -12.92 -5.53 2.02
CA LEU A 102 -11.67 -6.23 2.27
C LEU A 102 -10.52 -5.52 1.55
N ILE A 103 -10.71 -5.15 0.28
CA ILE A 103 -9.69 -4.42 -0.49
C ILE A 103 -9.54 -2.97 -0.01
N LYS A 104 -10.64 -2.29 0.34
CA LYS A 104 -10.62 -0.91 0.89
C LYS A 104 -10.25 -0.87 2.36
N GLY A 105 -10.50 -1.94 3.10
CA GLY A 105 -10.24 -2.08 4.53
C GLY A 105 -8.76 -2.34 4.81
N ASP A 106 -8.04 -2.93 3.86
CA ASP A 106 -6.56 -2.94 3.81
C ASP A 106 -6.01 -1.61 3.24
N ASP A 107 -6.88 -0.78 2.66
CA ASP A 107 -6.65 0.65 2.46
C ASP A 107 -7.07 1.49 3.68
N LYS A 108 -7.31 0.85 4.83
CA LYS A 108 -6.64 1.35 6.02
C LYS A 108 -5.15 1.09 5.82
N CYS A 109 -4.57 1.93 4.98
CA CYS A 109 -3.28 2.51 5.23
C CYS A 109 -3.43 3.18 6.60
N SER A 110 -3.37 2.34 7.62
CA SER A 110 -3.41 2.73 9.01
C SER A 110 -2.32 3.78 9.12
N GLU A 111 -2.51 4.81 9.93
CA GLU A 111 -1.49 5.85 10.07
C GLU A 111 -0.10 5.21 10.26
N GLU A 112 -0.05 4.03 10.89
CA GLU A 112 1.11 3.12 10.97
C GLU A 112 1.80 2.73 9.65
N GLU A 113 1.10 2.40 8.56
CA GLU A 113 1.72 2.06 7.27
C GLU A 113 2.22 3.29 6.52
N LYS A 114 1.44 4.38 6.48
CA LYS A 114 1.94 5.68 5.97
C LYS A 114 3.16 6.11 6.78
N LYS A 115 3.09 5.93 8.10
CA LYS A 115 4.18 6.18 9.03
C LYS A 115 5.35 5.24 8.77
N MET A 116 5.13 4.00 8.34
CA MET A 116 6.18 3.05 7.97
C MET A 116 6.87 3.45 6.67
N GLU A 117 6.13 3.81 5.62
CA GLU A 117 6.70 4.33 4.37
C GLU A 117 7.47 5.64 4.62
N LEU A 118 6.89 6.57 5.40
CA LEU A 118 7.59 7.76 5.85
C LEU A 118 8.82 7.44 6.67
N LYS A 119 8.78 6.42 7.54
CA LYS A 119 9.90 6.02 8.39
C LYS A 119 11.01 5.36 7.58
N GLU A 120 10.69 4.64 6.51
CA GLU A 120 11.66 4.12 5.55
C GLU A 120 12.30 5.25 4.75
N ALA A 121 11.49 6.19 4.25
CA ALA A 121 12.00 7.39 3.59
C ALA A 121 12.91 8.18 4.54
N PHE A 122 12.46 8.46 5.75
CA PHE A 122 13.20 9.15 6.82
C PHE A 122 14.54 8.44 7.11
N LYS A 123 14.52 7.10 7.21
CA LYS A 123 15.73 6.29 7.36
C LYS A 123 16.75 6.46 6.23
N MET A 124 16.30 6.80 5.04
CA MET A 124 17.18 7.06 3.90
C MET A 124 17.84 8.44 3.98
N TYR A 125 17.21 9.41 4.65
CA TYR A 125 17.72 10.76 4.85
C TYR A 125 18.67 10.89 6.06
N ILE A 126 18.41 10.17 7.15
CA ILE A 126 19.27 10.19 8.34
C ILE A 126 20.60 9.46 8.08
N ALA A 127 21.68 9.94 8.71
CA ALA A 127 22.94 9.23 8.72
C ALA A 127 22.93 8.10 9.75
N GLU A 128 23.88 7.16 9.65
CA GLU A 128 23.97 6.01 10.55
C GLU A 128 24.14 6.49 12.01
N GLY A 129 23.14 6.23 12.85
CA GLY A 129 23.12 6.62 14.26
C GLY A 129 22.44 7.96 14.58
N GLU A 130 21.84 8.64 13.60
CA GLU A 130 21.03 9.85 13.85
C GLU A 130 19.53 9.53 13.82
N GLU A 131 18.76 10.06 14.77
CA GLU A 131 17.30 9.90 14.81
C GLU A 131 16.54 11.11 14.22
N CYS A 132 17.28 12.12 13.75
CA CYS A 132 16.75 13.36 13.18
C CYS A 132 17.46 13.70 11.86
N ILE A 133 16.75 14.34 10.92
CA ILE A 133 17.36 14.82 9.68
C ILE A 133 18.09 16.13 9.99
N THR A 134 19.42 16.08 10.01
CA THR A 134 20.26 17.26 10.18
C THR A 134 20.54 17.94 8.84
N PRO A 135 20.94 19.23 8.82
CA PRO A 135 21.35 19.91 7.57
C PRO A 135 22.48 19.18 6.85
N ARG A 136 23.33 18.46 7.60
CA ARG A 136 24.39 17.63 7.05
C ARG A 136 23.85 16.38 6.35
N SER A 137 22.91 15.70 6.98
CA SER A 137 22.32 14.45 6.48
C SER A 137 21.42 14.72 5.26
N LEU A 138 20.65 15.80 5.30
CA LEU A 138 19.93 16.33 4.13
C LEU A 138 20.87 16.64 2.96
N LYS A 139 21.98 17.33 3.21
CA LYS A 139 22.98 17.64 2.19
C LYS A 139 23.62 16.38 1.58
N MET A 140 23.89 15.36 2.40
CA MET A 140 24.45 14.08 1.91
C MET A 140 23.44 13.34 1.02
N MET A 141 22.17 13.35 1.39
CA MET A 141 21.11 12.71 0.60
C MET A 141 20.84 13.45 -0.71
N LEU A 142 20.77 14.79 -0.68
CA LEU A 142 20.66 15.60 -1.89
C LEU A 142 21.83 15.37 -2.85
N LYS A 143 23.05 15.27 -2.30
CA LYS A 143 24.25 14.93 -3.08
C LYS A 143 24.14 13.53 -3.70
N LYS A 144 23.53 12.55 -3.03
CA LYS A 144 23.26 11.21 -3.59
C LYS A 144 22.20 11.24 -4.71
N LEU A 145 21.22 12.14 -4.62
CA LEU A 145 20.19 12.37 -5.65
C LEU A 145 20.70 13.19 -6.85
N GLY A 146 21.96 13.62 -6.85
CA GLY A 146 22.57 14.41 -7.91
C GLY A 146 22.34 15.93 -7.77
N GLU A 147 21.67 16.38 -6.71
CA GLU A 147 21.51 17.81 -6.39
C GLU A 147 22.58 18.25 -5.38
N SER A 148 23.46 19.16 -5.78
CA SER A 148 24.37 19.82 -4.84
C SER A 148 23.73 21.10 -4.28
N ARG A 149 23.26 21.06 -3.03
CA ARG A 149 22.90 22.27 -2.27
C ARG A 149 23.98 22.64 -1.26
N THR A 150 24.05 23.92 -0.91
CA THR A 150 24.95 24.39 0.16
C THR A 150 24.39 24.00 1.53
N THR A 151 25.25 24.02 2.55
CA THR A 151 24.79 23.72 3.91
C THR A 151 23.79 24.78 4.41
N ASP A 152 23.97 26.04 3.99
CA ASP A 152 23.07 27.14 4.32
C ASP A 152 21.69 26.97 3.66
N ASP A 153 21.62 26.53 2.39
CA ASP A 153 20.35 26.20 1.74
C ASP A 153 19.61 25.09 2.50
N CYS A 154 20.33 24.06 2.96
CA CYS A 154 19.74 22.96 3.73
C CYS A 154 19.20 23.45 5.08
N ARG A 155 19.84 24.42 5.74
CA ARG A 155 19.32 25.04 6.97
C ARG A 155 18.04 25.82 6.70
N VAL A 156 17.98 26.58 5.61
CA VAL A 156 16.79 27.34 5.24
C VAL A 156 15.62 26.40 4.92
N MET A 157 15.88 25.29 4.23
CA MET A 157 14.88 24.26 3.97
C MET A 157 14.36 23.61 5.25
N ILE A 158 15.25 23.26 6.18
CA ILE A 158 14.85 22.68 7.47
C ILE A 158 14.01 23.68 8.27
N ARG A 159 14.46 24.93 8.38
CA ARG A 159 13.72 26.00 9.08
C ARG A 159 12.31 26.27 8.57
N ALA A 160 12.00 25.91 7.33
CA ALA A 160 10.64 26.07 6.81
C ALA A 160 9.64 25.08 7.41
N PHE A 161 10.13 23.96 7.95
CA PHE A 161 9.32 22.83 8.45
C PHE A 161 9.61 22.47 9.91
N ASP A 162 10.73 22.93 10.45
CA ASP A 162 11.11 22.90 11.86
C ASP A 162 10.14 23.79 12.67
N LEU A 163 9.28 23.16 13.47
CA LEU A 163 8.26 23.85 14.26
C LEU A 163 8.74 24.16 15.68
N ASN A 164 9.75 23.44 16.15
CA ASN A 164 10.31 23.60 17.48
C ASN A 164 11.56 24.52 17.51
N ASP A 165 12.02 24.97 16.33
CA ASP A 165 13.22 25.78 16.06
C ASP A 165 14.50 25.12 16.62
N ASP A 166 14.57 23.79 16.65
CA ASP A 166 15.74 23.04 17.12
C ASP A 166 16.85 22.91 16.06
N GLY A 167 16.57 23.34 14.83
CA GLY A 167 17.48 23.34 13.69
C GLY A 167 17.69 21.96 13.07
N VAL A 168 16.87 20.97 13.43
CA VAL A 168 16.81 19.64 12.82
C VAL A 168 15.37 19.31 12.42
N LEU A 169 15.18 18.22 11.68
CA LEU A 169 13.85 17.70 11.35
C LEU A 169 13.62 16.38 12.07
N SER A 170 12.72 16.40 13.03
CA SER A 170 12.23 15.19 13.70
C SER A 170 11.31 14.39 12.77
N PHE A 171 11.00 13.14 13.17
CA PHE A 171 10.07 12.29 12.41
C PHE A 171 8.69 12.96 12.23
N ASP A 172 8.21 13.67 13.25
CA ASP A 172 6.88 14.29 13.23
C ASP A 172 6.85 15.49 12.26
N GLU A 173 7.89 16.31 12.26
CA GLU A 173 8.02 17.46 11.35
C GLU A 173 8.25 17.02 9.91
N PHE A 174 9.05 15.97 9.70
CA PHE A 174 9.18 15.33 8.39
C PHE A 174 7.85 14.75 7.90
N ALA A 175 7.04 14.20 8.81
CA ALA A 175 5.72 13.70 8.45
C ALA A 175 4.76 14.83 8.05
N LEU A 176 4.85 15.99 8.71
CA LEU A 176 4.12 17.18 8.31
C LEU A 176 4.57 17.74 6.95
N MET A 177 5.84 17.59 6.59
CA MET A 177 6.35 17.98 5.27
C MET A 177 5.79 17.09 4.14
N MET A 178 5.56 15.80 4.40
CA MET A 178 5.12 14.80 3.41
C MET A 178 3.60 14.59 3.36
N ARG A 179 2.84 15.34 4.17
CA ARG A 179 1.37 15.41 4.17
C ARG A 179 0.85 16.39 3.13
#